data_AF-A0A920ENS1-F1
#
_entry.id   AF-A0A920ENS1-F1
#
_cell.length_a   1.000
_cell.length_b   1.000
_cell.length_c   1.000
_cell.angle_alpha   90.00
_cell.angle_beta   90.00
_cell.angle_gamma   90.00
#
_symmetry.space_group_name_H-M   'P 1'
#
loop_
_entity.id
_entity.type
_entity.pdbx_description
1 polymer ?
#
loop_
_entity_poly.entity_id
_entity_poly.type
_entity_poly.pdbx_seq_one_letter_code
_entity_poly.pdbx_strand_id
1 'polypeptide(L)'
;MTPKLTKKLPQVRPENKFGIPISRAREVYARAASLPGIQVVGIDLHIGSQLTQLLPFEKAYKKIADLTDVLRSDGHEIKRLDLGGGLGIPYGLEDGSPPTPKEYGEMVKRVLGHLNCEIEIEPGRLLVGNAGLLVSEVIYVKKGHDREFLILDAAMNDLLRPALYEAYHDIVPVKKSSSNQENAIYDVVGPVCETGDTFAKSRTMKKCSSGDLLAFRSAGAYGAAMASEYNTRPLVPEVLTNNHEYSVIRERPALEEIIARDKIPFWLK
;
A
#
# COMPACT_ATOMS: atom_id res chain seq x y z
N MET A 1 -4.85 13.68 -19.20
CA MET A 1 -5.96 13.49 -18.24
C MET A 1 -5.31 13.15 -16.92
N THR A 2 -5.38 14.05 -15.93
CA THR A 2 -4.75 13.87 -14.61
C THR A 2 -5.15 12.51 -14.03
N PRO A 3 -4.23 11.72 -13.45
CA PRO A 3 -4.59 10.47 -12.82
C PRO A 3 -5.37 10.88 -11.57
N LYS A 4 -6.66 10.57 -11.55
CA LYS A 4 -7.46 10.78 -10.35
C LYS A 4 -6.82 9.93 -9.25
N LEU A 5 -6.49 10.57 -8.12
CA LEU A 5 -6.26 9.86 -6.86
C LEU A 5 -7.28 8.73 -6.74
N THR A 6 -6.78 7.56 -6.39
CA THR A 6 -7.50 6.30 -6.42
C THR A 6 -8.84 6.42 -5.69
N LYS A 7 -9.95 6.19 -6.40
CA LYS A 7 -11.31 6.41 -5.87
C LYS A 7 -11.66 5.54 -4.65
N LYS A 8 -10.88 4.49 -4.35
CA LYS A 8 -11.21 3.42 -3.39
C LYS A 8 -10.20 3.24 -2.25
N LEU A 9 -9.26 4.17 -2.05
CA LEU A 9 -8.36 4.05 -0.89
C LEU A 9 -9.12 4.32 0.42
N PRO A 10 -8.97 3.48 1.44
CA PRO A 10 -9.69 3.63 2.70
C PRO A 10 -9.21 4.89 3.44
N GLN A 11 -10.15 5.79 3.73
CA GLN A 11 -10.01 6.85 4.72
C GLN A 11 -10.81 6.44 5.96
N VAL A 12 -10.30 6.75 7.15
CA VAL A 12 -11.05 6.47 8.39
C VAL A 12 -12.14 7.50 8.57
N ARG A 13 -13.38 7.02 8.73
CA ARG A 13 -14.61 7.77 8.91
C ARG A 13 -15.40 7.21 10.10
N PRO A 14 -16.32 7.99 10.70
CA PRO A 14 -17.10 7.55 11.86
C PRO A 14 -17.89 6.26 11.63
N GLU A 15 -18.28 5.97 10.39
CA GLU A 15 -18.98 4.74 9.99
C GLU A 15 -18.06 3.50 9.87
N ASN A 16 -16.74 3.67 9.94
CA ASN A 16 -15.83 2.55 9.88
C ASN A 16 -15.74 1.83 11.24
N LYS A 17 -15.43 0.53 11.20
CA LYS A 17 -15.36 -0.35 12.38
C LYS A 17 -14.24 -0.03 13.39
N PHE A 18 -13.46 1.03 13.17
CA PHE A 18 -12.21 1.28 13.88
C PHE A 18 -12.34 2.41 14.91
N GLY A 19 -11.63 2.23 16.03
CA GLY A 19 -11.48 3.25 17.05
C GLY A 19 -12.74 3.47 17.89
N ILE A 20 -12.63 4.46 18.77
CA ILE A 20 -13.71 4.87 19.66
C ILE A 20 -14.08 6.31 19.28
N PRO A 21 -15.37 6.62 19.10
CA PRO A 21 -15.79 8.01 18.86
C PRO A 21 -15.24 8.92 19.95
N ILE A 22 -14.64 10.05 19.56
CA ILE A 22 -13.98 10.97 20.51
C ILE A 22 -14.92 11.46 21.63
N SER A 23 -16.23 11.54 21.35
CA SER A 23 -17.27 11.87 22.34
C SER A 23 -17.40 10.86 23.47
N ARG A 24 -16.96 9.61 23.25
CA ARG A 24 -16.95 8.53 24.25
C ARG A 24 -15.57 8.30 24.86
N ALA A 25 -14.53 8.97 24.37
CA ALA A 25 -13.16 8.73 24.82
C ALA A 25 -13.06 8.91 26.35
N ARG A 26 -13.50 10.05 26.89
CA ARG A 26 -13.43 10.33 28.33
C ARG A 26 -14.05 9.23 29.21
N GLU A 27 -15.23 8.73 28.85
CA GLU A 27 -15.90 7.62 29.54
C GLU A 27 -15.07 6.33 29.51
N VAL A 28 -14.52 5.99 28.34
CA VAL A 28 -13.72 4.78 28.16
C VAL A 28 -12.40 4.86 28.92
N TYR A 29 -11.73 6.00 28.91
CA TYR A 29 -10.49 6.23 29.66
C TYR A 29 -10.73 6.14 31.17
N ALA A 30 -11.83 6.72 31.68
CA ALA A 30 -12.23 6.58 33.07
C ALA A 30 -12.49 5.11 33.44
N ARG A 31 -13.19 4.37 32.57
CA ARG A 31 -13.41 2.93 32.77
C ARG A 31 -12.09 2.16 32.77
N ALA A 32 -11.22 2.39 31.80
CA ALA A 32 -9.92 1.72 31.70
C ALA A 32 -9.07 1.94 32.96
N ALA A 33 -9.02 3.17 33.48
CA ALA A 33 -8.30 3.49 34.72
C ALA A 33 -8.89 2.80 35.97
N SER A 34 -10.16 2.40 35.95
CA SER A 34 -10.79 1.67 37.07
C SER A 34 -10.54 0.16 37.07
N LEU A 35 -9.99 -0.38 35.97
CA LEU A 35 -9.86 -1.83 35.80
C LEU A 35 -8.51 -2.34 36.34
N PRO A 36 -8.48 -3.40 37.15
CA PRO A 36 -7.24 -3.99 37.63
C PRO A 36 -6.44 -4.56 36.44
N GLY A 37 -5.13 -4.33 36.45
CA GLY A 37 -4.22 -4.81 35.40
C GLY A 37 -4.18 -3.93 34.14
N ILE A 38 -4.89 -2.81 34.11
CA ILE A 38 -4.84 -1.84 33.01
C ILE A 38 -4.18 -0.55 33.50
N GLN A 39 -3.17 -0.10 32.77
CA GLN A 39 -2.58 1.23 32.93
C GLN A 39 -2.78 2.01 31.64
N VAL A 40 -3.49 3.14 31.74
CA VAL A 40 -3.61 4.09 30.64
C VAL A 40 -2.28 4.84 30.51
N VAL A 41 -1.65 4.80 29.34
CA VAL A 41 -0.35 5.46 29.09
C VAL A 41 -0.36 6.47 27.94
N GLY A 42 -1.35 6.41 27.06
CA GLY A 42 -1.32 7.17 25.82
C GLY A 42 -2.64 7.20 25.07
N ILE A 43 -2.61 7.85 23.91
CA ILE A 43 -3.70 7.96 22.94
C ILE A 43 -3.16 7.54 21.58
N ASP A 44 -3.91 6.71 20.85
CA ASP A 44 -3.62 6.37 19.46
C ASP A 44 -4.61 7.02 18.48
N LEU A 45 -4.16 7.26 17.25
CA LEU A 45 -5.04 7.44 16.11
C LEU A 45 -4.39 7.01 14.80
N HIS A 46 -5.22 6.53 13.88
CA HIS A 46 -4.86 6.37 12.48
C HIS A 46 -5.96 6.93 11.60
N ILE A 47 -5.64 7.88 10.71
CA ILE A 47 -6.64 8.63 9.94
C ILE A 47 -6.84 8.13 8.50
N GLY A 48 -6.01 7.19 8.06
CA GLY A 48 -6.11 6.57 6.75
C GLY A 48 -4.75 6.38 6.07
N SER A 49 -4.78 5.92 4.83
CA SER A 49 -3.59 5.61 4.05
C SER A 49 -3.45 6.49 2.81
N GLN A 50 -2.22 6.68 2.33
CA GLN A 50 -1.90 7.39 1.08
C GLN A 50 -2.38 8.85 1.10
N LEU A 51 -2.20 9.52 2.24
CA LEU A 51 -2.48 10.95 2.40
C LEU A 51 -1.33 11.76 1.80
N THR A 52 -1.63 12.53 0.76
CA THR A 52 -0.66 13.37 0.04
C THR A 52 -0.71 14.84 0.45
N GLN A 53 -1.34 15.15 1.58
CA GLN A 53 -1.43 16.50 2.15
C GLN A 53 -1.31 16.43 3.67
N LEU A 54 -0.69 17.45 4.27
CA LEU A 54 -0.52 17.53 5.73
C LEU A 54 -1.77 18.01 6.48
N LEU A 55 -2.66 18.73 5.80
CA LEU A 55 -3.83 19.35 6.44
C LEU A 55 -4.74 18.34 7.19
N PRO A 56 -5.04 17.13 6.67
CA PRO A 56 -5.78 16.12 7.41
C PRO A 56 -5.08 15.68 8.70
N PHE A 57 -3.77 15.47 8.67
CA PHE A 57 -2.98 15.12 9.86
C PHE A 57 -3.04 16.25 10.90
N GLU A 58 -2.77 17.49 10.50
CA GLU A 58 -2.79 18.63 11.42
C GLU A 58 -4.16 18.80 12.09
N LYS A 59 -5.27 18.63 11.34
CA LYS A 59 -6.62 18.68 11.91
C LYS A 59 -6.88 17.58 12.94
N ALA A 60 -6.37 16.38 12.68
CA ALA A 60 -6.54 15.25 13.59
C ALA A 60 -5.70 15.43 14.85
N TYR A 61 -4.43 15.82 14.70
CA TYR A 61 -3.51 16.00 15.83
C TYR A 61 -3.92 17.16 16.74
N LYS A 62 -4.55 18.23 16.23
CA LYS A 62 -5.16 19.25 17.10
C LYS A 62 -6.24 18.67 18.03
N LYS A 63 -7.09 17.78 17.52
CA LYS A 63 -8.10 17.11 18.36
C LYS A 63 -7.46 16.17 19.40
N ILE A 64 -6.33 15.56 19.07
CA ILE A 64 -5.57 14.73 20.00
C ILE A 64 -4.91 15.57 21.08
N ALA A 65 -4.40 16.76 20.75
CA ALA A 65 -3.93 17.70 21.75
C ALA A 65 -5.04 18.07 22.74
N ASP A 66 -6.20 18.48 22.22
CA ASP A 66 -7.36 18.83 23.06
C ASP A 66 -7.79 17.65 23.96
N LEU A 67 -7.84 16.43 23.41
CA LEU A 67 -8.18 15.23 24.19
C LEU A 67 -7.11 14.91 25.25
N THR A 68 -5.83 15.11 24.94
CA THR A 68 -4.72 14.89 25.87
C THR A 68 -4.87 15.78 27.09
N ASP A 69 -5.16 17.07 26.89
CA ASP A 69 -5.33 18.02 27.99
C ASP A 69 -6.55 17.69 28.84
N VAL A 70 -7.68 17.32 28.21
CA VAL A 70 -8.88 16.86 28.93
C VAL A 70 -8.57 15.64 29.79
N LEU A 71 -7.94 14.60 29.24
CA LEU A 71 -7.62 13.38 29.98
C LEU A 71 -6.61 13.64 31.12
N ARG A 72 -5.63 14.53 30.91
CA ARG A 72 -4.72 14.94 31.97
C ARG A 72 -5.43 15.70 33.08
N SER A 73 -6.38 16.58 32.74
CA SER A 73 -7.22 17.27 33.75
C SER A 73 -8.09 16.32 34.57
N ASP A 74 -8.42 15.15 34.01
CA ASP A 74 -9.16 14.08 34.69
C ASP A 74 -8.27 13.21 35.58
N GLY A 75 -6.96 13.48 35.61
CA GLY A 75 -5.97 12.75 36.40
C GLY A 75 -5.29 11.59 35.66
N HIS A 76 -5.49 11.43 34.35
CA HIS A 76 -4.78 10.42 33.57
C HIS A 76 -3.36 10.88 33.23
N GLU A 77 -2.39 9.99 33.44
CA GLU A 77 -0.98 10.26 33.13
C GLU A 77 -0.65 9.93 31.66
N ILE A 78 -1.19 10.74 30.73
CA ILE A 78 -0.93 10.57 29.29
C ILE A 78 0.51 10.96 28.95
N LYS A 79 1.35 9.98 28.62
CA LYS A 79 2.78 10.15 28.31
C LYS A 79 3.12 9.92 26.85
N ARG A 80 2.24 9.25 26.10
CA ARG A 80 2.52 8.79 24.74
C ARG A 80 1.39 9.15 23.79
N LEU A 81 1.76 9.59 22.59
CA LEU A 81 0.83 9.76 21.48
C LEU A 81 1.31 8.91 20.30
N ASP A 82 0.53 7.91 19.93
CA ASP A 82 0.74 7.16 18.70
C ASP A 82 -0.07 7.83 17.58
N LEU A 83 0.66 8.39 16.62
CA LEU A 83 0.12 9.20 15.53
C LEU A 83 -0.24 8.37 14.29
N GLY A 84 -0.04 7.05 14.38
CA GLY A 84 -0.30 6.08 13.34
C GLY A 84 0.58 6.29 12.10
N GLY A 85 0.21 5.60 11.03
CA GLY A 85 0.80 5.78 9.69
C GLY A 85 0.05 6.75 8.79
N GLY A 86 0.24 6.56 7.48
CA GLY A 86 -0.67 7.10 6.46
C GLY A 86 -0.05 8.05 5.45
N LEU A 87 1.15 8.59 5.73
CA LEU A 87 1.84 9.47 4.80
C LEU A 87 2.06 8.78 3.45
N GLY A 88 1.62 9.43 2.38
CA GLY A 88 1.61 8.86 1.04
C GLY A 88 2.96 8.90 0.34
N ILE A 89 3.05 8.16 -0.76
CA ILE A 89 4.18 8.14 -1.68
C ILE A 89 3.72 8.46 -3.10
N PRO A 90 4.59 8.98 -3.99
CA PRO A 90 4.24 9.11 -5.40
C PRO A 90 4.16 7.72 -6.04
N TYR A 91 3.12 7.46 -6.84
CA TYR A 91 2.94 6.24 -7.65
C TYR A 91 3.23 6.49 -9.14
N GLY A 92 3.14 7.73 -9.60
CA GLY A 92 3.50 8.19 -10.93
C GLY A 92 4.00 9.63 -10.96
N LEU A 93 4.54 10.06 -12.09
CA LEU A 93 5.09 11.41 -12.28
C LEU A 93 4.03 12.52 -12.11
N GLU A 94 2.76 12.21 -12.39
CA GLU A 94 1.66 13.17 -12.33
C GLU A 94 1.06 13.34 -10.92
N ASP A 95 1.50 12.55 -9.94
CA ASP A 95 0.98 12.61 -8.55
C ASP A 95 1.52 13.81 -7.75
N GLY A 96 2.45 14.59 -8.33
CA GLY A 96 3.20 15.63 -7.63
C GLY A 96 4.14 15.05 -6.58
N SER A 97 4.58 15.90 -5.65
CA SER A 97 5.42 15.51 -4.52
C SER A 97 4.59 15.47 -3.24
N PRO A 98 4.30 14.28 -2.68
CA PRO A 98 3.73 14.19 -1.34
C PRO A 98 4.64 14.84 -0.29
N PRO A 99 4.10 15.24 0.88
CA PRO A 99 4.90 15.80 1.94
C PRO A 99 6.02 14.86 2.38
N THR A 100 7.18 15.43 2.64
CA THR A 100 8.34 14.69 3.12
C THR A 100 8.19 14.30 4.59
N PRO A 101 8.93 13.28 5.07
CA PRO A 101 8.99 12.96 6.49
C PRO A 101 9.42 14.14 7.36
N LYS A 102 10.27 15.03 6.82
CA LYS A 102 10.72 16.24 7.50
C LYS A 102 9.58 17.23 7.71
N GLU A 103 8.83 17.56 6.65
CA GLU A 103 7.68 18.47 6.75
C GLU A 103 6.59 17.91 7.67
N TYR A 104 6.37 16.59 7.62
CA TYR A 104 5.48 15.90 8.55
C TYR A 104 5.96 16.05 10.01
N GLY A 105 7.24 15.81 10.29
CA GLY A 105 7.83 15.97 11.62
C GLY A 105 7.79 17.40 12.17
N GLU A 106 8.03 18.39 11.30
CA GLU A 106 7.90 19.82 11.66
C GLU A 106 6.45 20.18 12.03
N MET A 107 5.48 19.65 11.28
CA MET A 107 4.05 19.82 11.59
C MET A 107 3.71 19.15 12.93
N VAL A 108 4.15 17.91 13.16
CA VAL A 108 3.94 17.19 14.43
C VAL A 108 4.50 17.99 15.61
N LYS A 109 5.76 18.46 15.51
CA LYS A 109 6.40 19.27 16.55
C LYS A 109 5.63 20.56 16.84
N ARG A 110 5.16 21.25 15.79
CA ARG A 110 4.39 22.49 15.94
C ARG A 110 3.05 22.25 16.64
N VAL A 111 2.37 21.15 16.34
CA VAL A 111 1.01 20.88 16.85
C VAL A 111 1.05 20.23 18.23
N LEU A 112 1.97 19.30 18.49
CA LEU A 112 1.95 18.43 19.67
C LEU A 112 3.15 18.63 20.61
N GLY A 113 4.18 19.37 20.19
CA GLY A 113 5.44 19.46 20.95
C GLY A 113 5.30 20.06 22.35
N HIS A 114 4.27 20.88 22.59
CA HIS A 114 3.99 21.46 23.90
C HIS A 114 3.47 20.45 24.93
N LEU A 115 2.99 19.28 24.48
CA LEU A 115 2.44 18.24 25.36
C LEU A 115 3.52 17.42 26.06
N ASN A 116 4.79 17.51 25.62
CA ASN A 116 5.92 16.73 26.14
C ASN A 116 5.64 15.21 26.22
N CYS A 117 4.88 14.68 25.26
CA CYS A 117 4.66 13.25 25.12
C CYS A 117 5.78 12.60 24.30
N GLU A 118 6.04 11.32 24.57
CA GLU A 118 6.66 10.42 23.60
C GLU A 118 5.77 10.33 22.35
N ILE A 119 6.37 10.47 21.18
CA ILE A 119 5.66 10.41 19.90
C ILE A 119 6.01 9.09 19.20
N GLU A 120 4.99 8.29 18.91
CA GLU A 120 5.08 7.09 18.08
C GLU A 120 4.45 7.34 16.70
N ILE A 121 4.99 6.68 15.68
CA ILE A 121 4.49 6.72 14.30
C ILE A 121 4.55 5.31 13.70
N GLU A 122 3.62 4.98 12.82
CA GLU A 122 3.48 3.64 12.22
C GLU A 122 3.65 3.65 10.68
N PRO A 123 4.78 4.12 10.13
CA PRO A 123 4.94 4.22 8.69
C PRO A 123 5.09 2.83 8.03
N GLY A 124 4.08 2.40 7.28
CA GLY A 124 4.20 1.23 6.40
C GLY A 124 4.64 1.63 4.98
N ARG A 125 3.68 2.15 4.20
CA ARG A 125 3.87 2.48 2.77
C ARG A 125 5.07 3.39 2.49
N LEU A 126 5.29 4.35 3.37
CA LEU A 126 6.36 5.34 3.25
C LEU A 126 7.75 4.70 3.24
N LEU A 127 7.95 3.65 4.04
CA LEU A 127 9.26 2.99 4.18
C LEU A 127 9.57 2.11 2.97
N VAL A 128 8.61 1.28 2.56
CA VAL A 128 8.90 0.16 1.63
C VAL A 128 8.22 0.30 0.27
N GLY A 129 7.25 1.21 0.12
CA GLY A 129 6.44 1.29 -1.10
C GLY A 129 7.26 1.52 -2.36
N ASN A 130 8.11 2.54 -2.36
CA ASN A 130 9.00 2.88 -3.49
C ASN A 130 10.29 2.05 -3.55
N ALA A 131 10.55 1.20 -2.55
CA ALA A 131 11.72 0.32 -2.55
C ALA A 131 11.50 -0.94 -3.40
N GLY A 132 10.24 -1.33 -3.65
CA GLY A 132 9.91 -2.53 -4.42
C GLY A 132 9.49 -2.25 -5.87
N LEU A 133 9.95 -3.12 -6.77
CA LEU A 133 9.47 -3.26 -8.14
C LEU A 133 8.85 -4.66 -8.30
N LEU A 134 7.78 -4.76 -9.07
CA LEU A 134 7.36 -6.05 -9.64
C LEU A 134 7.86 -6.09 -11.09
N VAL A 135 8.71 -7.06 -11.40
CA VAL A 135 9.22 -7.28 -12.76
C VAL A 135 8.41 -8.38 -13.42
N SER A 136 8.03 -8.19 -14.68
CA SER A 136 7.20 -9.11 -15.44
C SER A 136 7.60 -9.12 -16.91
N GLU A 137 7.47 -10.28 -17.55
CA GLU A 137 7.73 -10.48 -18.97
C GLU A 137 6.44 -10.33 -19.78
N VAL A 138 6.55 -9.73 -20.97
CA VAL A 138 5.47 -9.72 -21.96
C VAL A 138 5.35 -11.10 -22.60
N ILE A 139 4.25 -11.81 -22.32
CA ILE A 139 3.93 -13.07 -23.00
C ILE A 139 3.58 -12.80 -24.46
N TYR A 140 2.60 -11.92 -24.69
CA TYR A 140 2.05 -11.70 -26.02
C TYR A 140 1.35 -10.35 -26.14
N VAL A 141 1.43 -9.74 -27.32
CA VAL A 141 0.68 -8.53 -27.69
C VAL A 141 -0.50 -8.93 -28.56
N LYS A 142 -1.72 -8.89 -27.99
CA LYS A 142 -2.94 -9.23 -28.71
C LYS A 142 -3.56 -7.99 -29.33
N LYS A 143 -3.77 -8.01 -30.64
CA LYS A 143 -4.56 -6.98 -31.34
C LYS A 143 -6.05 -7.21 -31.09
N GLY A 144 -6.67 -6.36 -30.29
CA GLY A 144 -8.12 -6.29 -30.17
C GLY A 144 -8.73 -5.44 -31.29
N HIS A 145 -10.06 -5.29 -31.26
CA HIS A 145 -10.79 -4.47 -32.24
C HIS A 145 -10.43 -2.98 -32.10
N ASP A 146 -10.52 -2.43 -30.88
CA ASP A 146 -10.30 -1.00 -30.62
C ASP A 146 -8.97 -0.68 -29.91
N ARG A 147 -8.32 -1.70 -29.34
CA ARG A 147 -7.15 -1.53 -28.46
C ARG A 147 -6.27 -2.78 -28.47
N GLU A 148 -4.97 -2.59 -28.23
CA GLU A 148 -4.04 -3.70 -28.05
C GLU A 148 -4.01 -4.13 -26.57
N PHE A 149 -3.93 -5.42 -26.32
CA PHE A 149 -3.71 -5.98 -24.98
C PHE A 149 -2.27 -6.41 -24.85
N LEU A 150 -1.60 -5.89 -23.83
CA LEU A 150 -0.26 -6.29 -23.45
C LEU A 150 -0.38 -7.33 -22.34
N ILE A 151 -0.27 -8.61 -22.70
CA ILE A 151 -0.46 -9.74 -21.79
C ILE A 151 0.88 -10.05 -21.15
N LEU A 152 0.93 -9.94 -19.83
CA LEU A 152 2.12 -10.15 -19.01
C LEU A 152 2.08 -11.50 -18.30
N ASP A 153 3.22 -11.93 -17.77
CA ASP A 153 3.34 -13.15 -16.97
C ASP A 153 3.01 -12.96 -15.48
N ALA A 154 2.96 -11.72 -14.99
CA ALA A 154 2.41 -11.35 -13.69
C ALA A 154 0.89 -11.14 -13.78
N ALA A 155 0.18 -11.36 -12.67
CA ALA A 155 -1.26 -11.18 -12.59
C ALA A 155 -1.71 -10.47 -11.30
N MET A 156 -3.02 -10.28 -11.15
CA MET A 156 -3.65 -9.76 -9.93
C MET A 156 -3.35 -10.61 -8.68
N ASN A 157 -3.01 -11.89 -8.84
CA ASN A 157 -2.57 -12.73 -7.72
C ASN A 157 -1.18 -12.34 -7.20
N ASP A 158 -0.36 -11.67 -8.02
CA ASP A 158 0.99 -11.20 -7.67
C ASP A 158 0.96 -9.74 -7.19
N LEU A 159 0.14 -8.90 -7.84
CA LEU A 159 -0.11 -7.51 -7.46
C LEU A 159 -1.60 -7.17 -7.53
N LEU A 160 -2.28 -7.36 -6.40
CA LEU A 160 -3.75 -7.22 -6.31
C LEU A 160 -4.23 -5.76 -6.35
N ARG A 161 -3.35 -4.79 -6.07
CA ARG A 161 -3.75 -3.39 -5.85
C ARG A 161 -4.54 -2.76 -7.01
N PRO A 162 -4.16 -2.92 -8.29
CA PRO A 162 -4.92 -2.36 -9.41
C PRO A 162 -6.33 -2.95 -9.51
N ALA A 163 -6.48 -4.26 -9.34
CA ALA A 163 -7.79 -4.92 -9.37
C ALA A 163 -8.68 -4.51 -8.18
N LEU A 164 -8.11 -4.44 -6.98
CA LEU A 164 -8.86 -4.19 -5.75
C LEU A 164 -9.20 -2.70 -5.54
N TYR A 165 -8.22 -1.82 -5.74
CA TYR A 165 -8.35 -0.40 -5.42
C TYR A 165 -8.44 0.51 -6.64
N GLU A 166 -8.35 -0.04 -7.85
CA GLU A 166 -8.08 0.75 -9.08
C GLU A 166 -6.77 1.54 -8.95
N ALA A 167 -5.79 0.97 -8.22
CA ALA A 167 -4.51 1.59 -7.95
C ALA A 167 -3.66 1.76 -9.19
N TYR A 168 -3.20 2.99 -9.41
CA TYR A 168 -2.19 3.29 -10.40
C TYR A 168 -0.81 2.81 -9.90
N HIS A 169 -0.05 2.21 -10.81
CA HIS A 169 1.39 2.01 -10.71
C HIS A 169 2.01 2.48 -12.02
N ASP A 170 3.14 3.18 -11.94
CA ASP A 170 3.92 3.48 -13.13
C ASP A 170 4.52 2.18 -13.69
N ILE A 171 4.33 1.93 -14.98
CA ILE A 171 4.82 0.75 -15.68
C ILE A 171 5.86 1.22 -16.70
N VAL A 172 7.09 0.72 -16.56
CA VAL A 172 8.22 1.15 -17.39
C VAL A 172 8.94 -0.07 -17.98
N PRO A 173 9.50 0.03 -19.19
CA PRO A 173 10.35 -1.02 -19.73
C PRO A 173 11.66 -1.10 -18.95
N VAL A 174 12.13 -2.31 -18.63
CA VAL A 174 13.39 -2.53 -17.91
C VAL A 174 14.58 -2.13 -18.78
N LYS A 175 14.54 -2.50 -20.07
CA LYS A 175 15.50 -2.00 -21.05
C LYS A 175 15.05 -0.62 -21.53
N LYS A 176 15.95 0.36 -21.43
CA LYS A 176 15.68 1.72 -21.90
C LYS A 176 15.34 1.69 -23.40
N SER A 177 14.11 2.06 -23.72
CA SER A 177 13.65 2.22 -25.11
C SER A 177 14.46 3.30 -25.84
N SER A 178 14.65 3.12 -27.14
CA SER A 178 15.20 4.18 -28.01
C SER A 178 14.27 5.41 -27.99
N SER A 179 14.84 6.61 -28.08
CA SER A 179 14.06 7.85 -28.19
C SER A 179 13.10 7.82 -29.38
N ASN A 180 13.50 7.11 -30.45
CA ASN A 180 12.75 7.02 -31.71
C ASN A 180 11.74 5.86 -31.71
N GLN A 181 11.66 5.06 -30.65
CA GLN A 181 10.70 3.96 -30.56
C GLN A 181 9.28 4.52 -30.46
N GLU A 182 8.39 4.01 -31.30
CA GLU A 182 7.00 4.43 -31.37
C GLU A 182 6.26 4.15 -30.05
N ASN A 183 5.24 4.96 -29.77
CA ASN A 183 4.31 4.69 -28.69
C ASN A 183 3.14 3.84 -29.20
N ALA A 184 2.56 3.03 -28.32
CA ALA A 184 1.32 2.31 -28.52
C ALA A 184 0.44 2.47 -27.27
N ILE A 185 -0.85 2.20 -27.41
CA ILE A 185 -1.83 2.26 -26.31
C ILE A 185 -2.25 0.85 -25.97
N TYR A 186 -2.03 0.45 -24.73
CA TYR A 186 -2.31 -0.89 -24.22
C TYR A 186 -3.34 -0.89 -23.11
N ASP A 187 -4.20 -1.91 -23.09
CA ASP A 187 -4.70 -2.45 -21.83
C ASP A 187 -3.65 -3.47 -21.34
N VAL A 188 -3.05 -3.21 -20.19
CA VAL A 188 -2.00 -4.06 -19.59
C VAL A 188 -2.67 -5.04 -18.64
N VAL A 189 -2.55 -6.34 -18.93
CA VAL A 189 -3.33 -7.41 -18.29
C VAL A 189 -2.42 -8.59 -17.93
N GLY A 190 -2.84 -9.40 -16.97
CA GLY A 190 -2.22 -10.68 -16.68
C GLY A 190 -2.91 -11.85 -17.41
N PRO A 191 -2.52 -13.10 -17.08
CA PRO A 191 -3.07 -14.31 -17.69
C PRO A 191 -4.21 -14.96 -16.87
N VAL A 192 -4.64 -14.35 -15.76
CA VAL A 192 -5.66 -14.90 -14.87
C VAL A 192 -7.05 -14.78 -15.52
N CYS A 193 -7.93 -15.75 -15.26
CA CYS A 193 -9.23 -15.89 -15.94
C CYS A 193 -10.32 -14.91 -15.47
N GLU A 194 -9.94 -13.75 -14.95
CA GLU A 194 -10.86 -12.75 -14.39
C GLU A 194 -10.76 -11.44 -15.17
N THR A 195 -11.89 -10.80 -15.45
CA THR A 195 -11.89 -9.49 -16.15
C THR A 195 -11.19 -8.42 -15.32
N GLY A 196 -11.19 -8.60 -14.00
CA GLY A 196 -10.45 -7.79 -13.03
C GLY A 196 -8.93 -7.93 -13.11
N ASP A 197 -8.37 -8.91 -13.83
CA ASP A 197 -6.92 -9.07 -14.03
C ASP A 197 -6.35 -8.06 -15.04
N THR A 198 -6.62 -6.79 -14.77
CA THR A 198 -6.19 -5.64 -15.57
C THR A 198 -5.40 -4.71 -14.66
N PHE A 199 -4.12 -4.52 -14.97
CA PHE A 199 -3.26 -3.59 -14.25
C PHE A 199 -3.49 -2.14 -14.66
N ALA A 200 -3.70 -1.89 -15.95
CA ALA A 200 -3.93 -0.57 -16.49
C ALA A 200 -4.79 -0.63 -17.75
N LYS A 201 -5.63 0.39 -17.96
CA LYS A 201 -6.43 0.56 -19.18
C LYS A 201 -5.96 1.78 -19.95
N SER A 202 -5.95 1.69 -21.28
CA SER A 202 -5.61 2.78 -22.19
C SER A 202 -4.30 3.47 -21.85
N ARG A 203 -3.28 2.67 -21.53
CA ARG A 203 -1.96 3.10 -21.09
C ARG A 203 -1.07 3.35 -22.30
N THR A 204 -0.66 4.60 -22.51
CA THR A 204 0.33 4.95 -23.54
C THR A 204 1.73 4.55 -23.07
N MET A 205 2.40 3.68 -23.81
CA MET A 205 3.77 3.22 -23.53
C MET A 205 4.56 3.08 -24.83
N LYS A 206 5.88 2.90 -24.71
CA LYS A 206 6.70 2.48 -25.85
C LYS A 206 6.21 1.12 -26.33
N LYS A 207 6.17 0.94 -27.64
CA LYS A 207 5.71 -0.31 -28.28
C LYS A 207 6.53 -1.49 -27.75
N CYS A 208 5.86 -2.50 -27.22
CA CYS A 208 6.50 -3.67 -26.62
C CYS A 208 6.38 -4.90 -27.54
N SER A 209 7.26 -5.86 -27.34
CA SER A 209 7.27 -7.17 -28.02
C SER A 209 7.22 -8.30 -26.99
N SER A 210 6.86 -9.51 -27.43
CA SER A 210 6.99 -10.72 -26.60
C SER A 210 8.44 -10.89 -26.14
N GLY A 211 8.64 -11.23 -24.86
CA GLY A 211 9.93 -11.34 -24.20
C GLY A 211 10.50 -10.03 -23.64
N ASP A 212 9.86 -8.87 -23.88
CA ASP A 212 10.26 -7.62 -23.23
C ASP A 212 9.96 -7.68 -21.74
N LEU A 213 10.86 -7.15 -20.91
CA LEU A 213 10.64 -7.02 -19.46
C LEU A 213 10.10 -5.63 -19.10
N LEU A 214 9.08 -5.62 -18.27
CA LEU A 214 8.47 -4.43 -17.68
C LEU A 214 8.65 -4.44 -16.16
N ALA A 215 8.73 -3.26 -15.57
CA ALA A 215 8.74 -3.05 -14.13
C ALA A 215 7.56 -2.18 -13.71
N PHE A 216 6.76 -2.69 -12.78
CA PHE A 216 5.80 -1.93 -12.02
C PHE A 216 6.52 -1.24 -10.87
N ARG A 217 6.51 0.08 -10.86
CA ARG A 217 7.11 0.88 -9.79
C ARG A 217 6.22 0.90 -8.55
N SER A 218 6.82 1.22 -7.41
CA SER A 218 6.08 1.43 -6.14
C SER A 218 5.31 0.21 -5.66
N ALA A 219 5.84 -1.00 -5.90
CA ALA A 219 5.20 -2.29 -5.60
C ALA A 219 5.64 -2.92 -4.27
N GLY A 220 6.50 -2.26 -3.48
CA GLY A 220 7.05 -2.85 -2.25
C GLY A 220 6.10 -2.85 -1.04
N ALA A 221 5.07 -2.01 -1.05
CA ALA A 221 4.05 -1.97 0.01
C ALA A 221 2.71 -2.47 -0.51
N TYR A 222 2.10 -3.40 0.22
CA TYR A 222 0.82 -4.01 -0.17
C TYR A 222 0.85 -4.68 -1.56
N GLY A 223 2.05 -5.13 -1.99
CA GLY A 223 2.26 -5.97 -3.17
C GLY A 223 2.28 -7.44 -2.75
N ALA A 224 3.48 -8.00 -2.58
CA ALA A 224 3.68 -9.39 -2.18
C ALA A 224 2.95 -9.82 -0.89
N ALA A 225 2.71 -8.89 0.05
CA ALA A 225 1.94 -9.15 1.27
C ALA A 225 0.44 -9.43 1.02
N MET A 226 -0.08 -9.09 -0.16
CA MET A 226 -1.45 -9.37 -0.61
C MET A 226 -1.49 -10.37 -1.77
N ALA A 227 -0.36 -11.05 -2.04
CA ALA A 227 -0.29 -12.05 -3.08
C ALA A 227 -1.04 -13.34 -2.68
N SER A 228 -1.45 -14.10 -3.69
CA SER A 228 -2.18 -15.35 -3.51
C SER A 228 -1.80 -16.37 -4.58
N GLU A 229 -2.17 -17.63 -4.37
CA GLU A 229 -2.00 -18.72 -5.34
C GLU A 229 -3.24 -18.88 -6.24
N TYR A 230 -4.00 -17.79 -6.48
CA TYR A 230 -5.16 -17.82 -7.36
C TYR A 230 -4.77 -18.31 -8.76
N ASN A 231 -5.62 -19.14 -9.37
CA ASN A 231 -5.32 -19.97 -10.54
C ASN A 231 -4.14 -20.96 -10.37
N THR A 232 -3.85 -21.38 -9.14
CA THR A 232 -2.76 -22.34 -8.82
C THR A 232 -1.40 -21.85 -9.32
N ARG A 233 -1.20 -20.52 -9.31
CA ARG A 233 0.06 -19.89 -9.67
C ARG A 233 0.93 -19.84 -8.41
N PRO A 234 2.16 -20.40 -8.41
CA PRO A 234 3.07 -20.24 -7.30
C PRO A 234 3.27 -18.77 -6.92
N LEU A 235 3.36 -18.49 -5.62
CA LEU A 235 3.66 -17.14 -5.15
C LEU A 235 4.91 -16.58 -5.83
N VAL A 236 4.82 -15.32 -6.27
CA VAL A 236 5.95 -14.61 -6.87
C VAL A 236 7.17 -14.61 -5.92
N PRO A 237 8.39 -14.95 -6.40
CA PRO A 237 9.59 -14.89 -5.58
C PRO A 237 9.95 -13.44 -5.25
N GLU A 238 10.72 -13.23 -4.18
CA GLU A 238 11.20 -11.91 -3.77
C GLU A 238 12.73 -11.88 -3.78
N VAL A 239 13.30 -10.83 -4.36
CA VAL A 239 14.74 -10.61 -4.46
C VAL A 239 15.08 -9.29 -3.77
N LEU A 240 16.07 -9.31 -2.89
CA LEU A 240 16.63 -8.11 -2.27
C LEU A 240 17.95 -7.76 -2.96
N THR A 241 18.12 -6.50 -3.32
CA THR A 241 19.36 -5.98 -3.89
C THR A 241 20.13 -5.16 -2.85
N ASN A 242 21.45 -5.26 -2.89
CA ASN A 242 22.37 -4.46 -2.10
C ASN A 242 23.55 -4.04 -2.99
N ASN A 243 23.53 -2.79 -3.48
CA ASN A 243 24.48 -2.28 -4.46
C ASN A 243 24.53 -3.17 -5.73
N HIS A 244 25.61 -3.93 -5.91
CA HIS A 244 25.84 -4.83 -7.04
C HIS A 244 25.48 -6.30 -6.76
N GLU A 245 25.07 -6.60 -5.53
CA GLU A 245 24.69 -7.95 -5.11
C GLU A 245 23.17 -8.09 -5.04
N TYR A 246 22.70 -9.33 -5.15
CA TYR A 246 21.30 -9.67 -4.90
C TYR A 246 21.20 -11.02 -4.20
N SER A 247 20.11 -11.22 -3.46
CA SER A 247 19.76 -12.49 -2.85
C SER A 247 18.26 -12.76 -3.02
N VAL A 248 17.90 -14.01 -3.29
CA VAL A 248 16.50 -14.44 -3.23
C VAL A 248 16.13 -14.55 -1.75
N ILE A 249 15.23 -13.67 -1.30
CA ILE A 249 14.81 -13.60 0.11
C ILE A 249 13.46 -14.31 0.34
N ARG A 250 12.75 -14.64 -0.75
CA ARG A 250 11.61 -15.55 -0.74
C ARG A 250 11.61 -16.36 -2.02
N GLU A 251 11.81 -17.67 -1.90
CA GLU A 251 11.79 -18.58 -3.02
C GLU A 251 10.39 -18.71 -3.62
N ARG A 252 10.33 -19.02 -4.92
CA ARG A 252 9.09 -19.43 -5.56
C ARG A 252 8.77 -20.85 -5.09
N PRO A 253 7.61 -21.12 -4.46
CA PRO A 253 7.27 -22.48 -4.04
C PRO A 253 7.10 -23.39 -5.26
N ALA A 254 7.43 -24.67 -5.09
CA ALA A 254 7.13 -25.68 -6.10
C ALA A 254 5.61 -25.91 -6.20
N LEU A 255 5.13 -26.36 -7.36
CA LEU A 255 3.70 -26.65 -7.54
C LEU A 255 3.23 -27.75 -6.58
N GLU A 256 4.10 -28.73 -6.32
CA GLU A 256 3.87 -29.83 -5.40
C GLU A 256 3.64 -29.34 -3.97
N GLU A 257 4.30 -28.26 -3.54
CA GLU A 257 4.11 -27.68 -2.21
C GLU A 257 2.72 -27.04 -2.05
N ILE A 258 2.16 -26.48 -3.13
CA ILE A 258 0.80 -25.94 -3.14
C ILE A 258 -0.19 -27.09 -2.96
N ILE A 259 -0.05 -28.14 -3.77
CA ILE A 259 -0.94 -29.30 -3.78
C ILE A 259 -0.84 -30.08 -2.45
N ALA A 260 0.36 -30.18 -1.86
CA ALA A 260 0.59 -30.93 -0.64
C ALA A 260 -0.09 -30.35 0.61
N ARG A 261 -0.61 -29.11 0.55
CA ARG A 261 -1.41 -28.52 1.63
C ARG A 261 -2.79 -29.17 1.72
N ASP A 262 -3.28 -29.73 0.63
CA ASP A 262 -4.53 -30.47 0.58
C ASP A 262 -4.27 -31.96 0.85
N LYS A 263 -5.13 -32.57 1.66
CA LYS A 263 -5.06 -34.00 1.96
C LYS A 263 -6.22 -34.71 1.29
N ILE A 264 -5.90 -35.64 0.38
CA ILE A 264 -6.90 -36.56 -0.17
C ILE A 264 -7.45 -37.43 0.97
N PRO A 265 -8.75 -37.36 1.29
CA PRO A 265 -9.37 -38.20 2.30
C PRO A 265 -9.15 -39.69 2.00
N PHE A 266 -9.02 -40.52 3.05
CA PHE A 266 -8.66 -41.93 2.88
C PHE A 266 -9.66 -42.74 2.04
N TRP A 267 -10.92 -42.29 1.96
CA TRP A 267 -11.98 -42.93 1.18
C TRP A 267 -12.03 -42.50 -0.30
N LEU A 268 -11.13 -41.61 -0.74
CA LEU A 268 -10.99 -41.20 -2.15
C LEU A 268 -9.69 -41.74 -2.79
N LYS A 269 -8.96 -42.63 -2.11
CA LYS A 269 -7.76 -43.30 -2.62
C LYS A 269 -8.05 -44.66 -3.22
#